data_AF-A0A4W5K2P3-F1
#
_entry.id   AF-A0A4W5K2P3-F1
#
_cell.length_a   1.000
_cell.length_b   1.000
_cell.length_c   1.000
_cell.angle_alpha   90.00
_cell.angle_beta   90.00
_cell.angle_gamma   90.00
#
_symmetry.space_group_name_H-M   'P 1'
#
loop_
_entity.id
_entity.type
_entity.pdbx_description
1 polymer ?
#
loop_
_entity_poly.entity_id
_entity_poly.type
_entity_poly.pdbx_seq_one_letter_code
_entity_poly.pdbx_strand_id
1 'polypeptide(L)'
;MDGSCGAISLNSNLKGLIMKHLNRYVLLCNVFIVFCFLLQVITDFNEQITQLSKGDIIVVENLFELMRREFTVWMECLKNAKSNYHKVVHQVVDEYDQKHRGSELPGFSNYRVFQHVVQKLVAELKRPAMMTLQTIRDMVQKQFDHLSKENFKNYPYLQQVSKKNIETVQEQQSNIVKARIVEQFEMEMQVYTQDEIFNKIFQEEGEIAEGKDHDTRSKYPGLLKSYYEVQCSTSTVQYV
;
A
#
# COMPACT_ATOMS: atom_id res chain seq x y z
N MET A 1 -32.41 2.01 -84.06
CA MET A 1 -32.48 0.75 -83.27
C MET A 1 -32.00 1.03 -81.83
N ASP A 2 -32.29 2.20 -81.25
CA ASP A 2 -31.37 2.76 -80.22
C ASP A 2 -32.01 3.00 -78.85
N GLY A 3 -33.13 2.34 -78.53
CA GLY A 3 -33.78 2.46 -77.22
C GLY A 3 -33.29 1.48 -76.15
N SER A 4 -32.63 0.38 -76.55
CA SER A 4 -32.28 -0.70 -75.62
C SER A 4 -30.97 -0.44 -74.85
N CYS A 5 -30.02 0.29 -75.44
CA CYS A 5 -28.69 0.50 -74.87
C CYS A 5 -28.68 1.41 -73.62
N GLY A 6 -29.56 2.43 -73.56
CA GLY A 6 -29.64 3.36 -72.44
C GLY A 6 -30.25 2.76 -71.17
N ALA A 7 -31.30 1.93 -71.31
CA ALA A 7 -31.96 1.27 -70.19
C ALA A 7 -31.08 0.18 -69.53
N ILE A 8 -30.29 -0.54 -70.34
CA ILE A 8 -29.33 -1.55 -69.85
C ILE A 8 -28.18 -0.87 -69.08
N SER A 9 -27.68 0.27 -69.58
CA SER A 9 -26.66 1.08 -68.90
C SER A 9 -27.14 1.62 -67.55
N LEU A 10 -28.36 2.17 -67.49
CA LEU A 10 -28.95 2.67 -66.23
C LEU A 10 -29.16 1.56 -65.20
N ASN A 11 -29.60 0.37 -65.63
CA ASN A 11 -29.77 -0.79 -64.76
C ASN A 11 -28.43 -1.28 -64.19
N SER A 12 -27.38 -1.32 -65.02
CA SER A 12 -26.03 -1.69 -64.57
C SER A 12 -25.43 -0.70 -63.57
N ASN A 13 -25.63 0.61 -63.78
CA ASN A 13 -25.18 1.66 -62.87
C ASN A 13 -25.93 1.65 -61.54
N LEU A 14 -27.25 1.45 -61.56
CA LEU A 14 -28.08 1.34 -60.35
C LEU A 14 -27.70 0.10 -59.53
N LYS A 15 -27.48 -1.04 -60.19
CA LYS A 15 -26.96 -2.26 -59.54
C LYS A 15 -25.60 -2.02 -58.89
N GLY A 16 -24.69 -1.33 -59.58
CA GLY A 16 -23.37 -0.97 -59.05
C GLY A 16 -23.44 -0.06 -57.82
N LEU A 17 -24.35 0.93 -57.82
CA LEU A 17 -24.56 1.83 -56.69
C LEU A 17 -25.15 1.09 -55.48
N ILE A 18 -26.19 0.28 -55.69
CA ILE A 18 -26.80 -0.55 -54.64
C ILE A 18 -25.78 -1.51 -54.03
N MET A 19 -24.96 -2.17 -54.86
CA MET A 19 -23.90 -3.08 -54.38
C MET A 19 -22.85 -2.35 -53.53
N LYS A 20 -22.43 -1.13 -53.93
CA LYS A 20 -21.50 -0.32 -53.12
C LYS A 20 -22.10 0.09 -51.77
N HIS A 21 -23.37 0.49 -51.74
CA HIS A 21 -24.06 0.83 -50.49
C HIS A 21 -24.20 -0.39 -49.58
N LEU A 22 -24.68 -1.53 -50.10
CA LEU A 22 -24.77 -2.79 -49.36
C LEU A 22 -23.41 -3.20 -48.80
N ASN A 23 -22.34 -3.13 -49.59
CA ASN A 23 -21.01 -3.51 -49.13
C ASN A 23 -20.50 -2.55 -48.03
N ARG A 24 -20.81 -1.25 -48.11
CA ARG A 24 -20.52 -0.28 -47.05
C ARG A 24 -21.29 -0.59 -45.76
N TYR A 25 -22.58 -0.93 -45.86
CA TYR A 25 -23.38 -1.34 -44.70
C TYR A 25 -22.85 -2.64 -44.08
N VAL A 26 -22.50 -3.64 -44.88
CA VAL A 26 -21.89 -4.89 -44.41
C VAL A 26 -20.55 -4.62 -43.71
N LEU A 27 -19.69 -3.76 -44.26
CA LEU A 27 -18.44 -3.36 -43.63
C LEU A 27 -18.68 -2.65 -42.29
N LEU A 28 -19.62 -1.71 -42.24
CA LEU A 28 -20.00 -1.00 -41.01
C LEU A 28 -20.58 -1.96 -39.96
N CYS A 29 -21.45 -2.88 -40.35
CA CYS A 29 -21.99 -3.91 -39.46
C CYS A 29 -20.88 -4.81 -38.91
N ASN A 30 -19.94 -5.25 -39.76
CA ASN A 30 -18.79 -6.05 -39.31
C ASN A 30 -17.92 -5.28 -38.30
N VAL A 31 -17.62 -4.01 -38.57
CA VAL A 31 -16.86 -3.16 -37.63
C VAL A 31 -17.60 -2.99 -36.31
N PHE A 32 -18.92 -2.77 -36.36
CA PHE A 32 -19.75 -2.64 -35.16
C PHE A 32 -19.78 -3.92 -34.33
N ILE A 33 -19.95 -5.09 -34.98
CA ILE A 33 -19.96 -6.39 -34.31
C ILE A 33 -18.62 -6.64 -33.60
N VAL A 34 -17.48 -6.38 -34.27
CA VAL A 34 -16.15 -6.54 -33.68
C VAL A 34 -15.95 -5.58 -32.50
N PHE A 35 -16.43 -4.34 -32.61
CA PHE A 35 -16.36 -3.36 -31.54
C PHE A 35 -17.17 -3.79 -30.30
N CYS A 36 -18.41 -4.23 -30.48
CA CYS A 36 -19.24 -4.75 -29.38
C CYS A 36 -18.61 -5.96 -28.69
N PHE A 37 -18.01 -6.86 -29.47
CA PHE A 37 -17.30 -8.01 -28.93
C PHE A 37 -16.11 -7.59 -28.06
N LEU A 38 -15.28 -6.65 -28.55
CA LEU A 38 -14.14 -6.14 -27.78
C LEU A 38 -14.58 -5.45 -26.49
N LEU A 39 -15.66 -4.65 -26.54
CA LEU A 39 -16.22 -4.02 -25.35
C LEU A 39 -16.66 -5.05 -24.31
N GLN A 40 -17.32 -6.13 -24.72
CA GLN A 40 -17.74 -7.19 -23.81
C GLN A 40 -16.53 -7.81 -23.13
N VAL A 41 -15.50 -8.19 -23.89
CA VAL A 41 -14.27 -8.79 -23.38
C VAL A 41 -13.56 -7.88 -22.35
N ILE A 42 -13.51 -6.57 -22.61
CA ILE A 42 -12.92 -5.60 -21.67
C ILE A 42 -13.80 -5.42 -20.44
N THR A 43 -15.12 -5.39 -20.60
CA THR A 43 -16.07 -5.23 -19.50
C THR A 43 -16.00 -6.43 -18.56
N ASP A 44 -15.97 -7.65 -19.11
CA ASP A 44 -15.84 -8.89 -18.33
C ASP A 44 -14.51 -8.93 -17.55
N PHE A 45 -13.43 -8.44 -18.15
CA PHE A 45 -12.14 -8.31 -17.45
C PHE A 45 -12.21 -7.30 -16.30
N ASN A 46 -12.79 -6.12 -16.53
CA ASN A 46 -12.92 -5.09 -15.49
C ASN A 46 -13.83 -5.54 -14.33
N GLU A 47 -14.88 -6.29 -14.63
CA GLU A 47 -15.76 -6.87 -13.61
C GLU A 47 -14.98 -7.88 -12.75
N GLN A 48 -14.18 -8.76 -13.35
CA GLN A 48 -13.33 -9.69 -12.59
C GLN A 48 -12.31 -8.96 -11.71
N ILE A 49 -11.67 -7.89 -12.21
CA ILE A 49 -10.76 -7.06 -11.40
C ILE A 49 -11.52 -6.43 -10.21
N THR A 50 -12.74 -5.94 -10.45
CA THR A 50 -13.58 -5.36 -9.39
C THR A 50 -13.94 -6.41 -8.34
N GLN A 51 -14.35 -7.61 -8.76
CA GLN A 51 -14.65 -8.70 -7.85
C GLN A 51 -13.41 -9.16 -7.06
N LEU A 52 -12.24 -9.21 -7.69
CA LEU A 52 -10.99 -9.53 -6.99
C LEU A 52 -10.65 -8.47 -5.94
N SER A 53 -10.88 -7.19 -6.24
CA SER A 53 -10.64 -6.10 -5.29
C SER A 53 -11.58 -6.13 -4.08
N LYS A 54 -12.77 -6.71 -4.22
CA LYS A 54 -13.73 -6.94 -3.14
C LYS A 54 -13.47 -8.22 -2.35
N GLY A 55 -12.70 -9.15 -2.93
CA GLY A 55 -12.48 -10.49 -2.37
C GLY A 55 -13.57 -11.49 -2.74
N ASP A 56 -14.42 -11.16 -3.72
CA ASP A 56 -15.53 -12.01 -4.16
C ASP A 56 -15.04 -13.19 -5.02
N ILE A 57 -13.87 -13.06 -5.64
CA ILE A 57 -13.25 -14.12 -6.44
C ILE A 57 -11.86 -14.50 -5.93
N ILE A 58 -11.56 -15.79 -6.06
CA ILE A 58 -10.23 -16.35 -5.81
C ILE A 58 -9.67 -16.76 -7.17
N VAL A 59 -8.51 -16.20 -7.52
CA VAL A 59 -7.86 -16.45 -8.82
C VAL A 59 -6.88 -17.60 -8.68
N VAL A 60 -5.71 -17.36 -8.07
CA VAL A 60 -4.75 -18.43 -7.74
C VAL A 60 -4.84 -18.78 -6.27
N GLU A 61 -4.86 -17.76 -5.43
CA GLU A 61 -4.92 -17.83 -3.98
C GLU A 61 -5.75 -16.65 -3.50
N ASN A 62 -6.28 -16.74 -2.27
CA ASN A 62 -7.02 -15.64 -1.69
C ASN A 62 -6.06 -14.47 -1.39
N LEU A 63 -6.21 -13.38 -2.15
CA LEU A 63 -5.37 -12.19 -2.03
C LEU A 63 -5.45 -11.57 -0.62
N PHE A 64 -6.62 -11.61 0.02
CA PHE A 64 -6.79 -11.09 1.38
C PHE A 64 -6.10 -11.96 2.42
N GLU A 65 -6.12 -13.28 2.27
CA GLU A 65 -5.36 -14.18 3.15
C GLU A 65 -3.85 -14.00 2.98
N LEU A 66 -3.38 -13.80 1.76
CA LEU A 66 -1.98 -13.44 1.48
C LEU A 66 -1.58 -12.13 2.16
N MET A 67 -2.36 -11.07 1.95
CA MET A 67 -2.08 -9.77 2.58
C MET A 67 -2.12 -9.86 4.10
N ARG A 68 -3.09 -10.58 4.69
CA ARG A 68 -3.17 -10.78 6.15
C ARG A 68 -1.95 -11.51 6.71
N ARG A 69 -1.37 -12.46 5.98
CA ARG A 69 -0.12 -13.12 6.37
C ARG A 69 1.04 -12.11 6.40
N GLU A 70 1.20 -11.31 5.35
CA GLU A 70 2.24 -10.26 5.32
C GLU A 70 2.06 -9.23 6.43
N PHE A 71 0.82 -8.81 6.72
CA PHE A 71 0.56 -7.91 7.84
C PHE A 71 0.82 -8.56 9.21
N THR A 72 0.63 -9.88 9.34
CA THR A 72 1.04 -10.62 10.54
C THR A 72 2.56 -10.59 10.71
N VAL A 73 3.32 -10.81 9.64
CA VAL A 73 4.80 -10.71 9.66
C VAL A 73 5.25 -9.30 10.05
N TRP A 74 4.63 -8.27 9.47
CA TRP A 74 4.87 -6.88 9.86
C TRP A 74 4.57 -6.63 11.35
N MET A 75 3.47 -7.17 11.86
CA MET A 75 3.10 -7.06 13.28
C MET A 75 4.11 -7.76 14.19
N GLU A 76 4.68 -8.89 13.78
CA GLU A 76 5.76 -9.55 14.50
C GLU A 76 7.05 -8.70 14.49
N CYS A 77 7.38 -8.06 13.36
CA CYS A 77 8.49 -7.10 13.32
C CYS A 77 8.30 -5.96 14.34
N LEU A 78 7.10 -5.40 14.46
CA LEU A 78 6.78 -4.37 15.46
C LEU A 78 6.92 -4.89 16.89
N LYS A 79 6.43 -6.11 17.18
CA LYS A 79 6.57 -6.75 18.50
C LYS A 79 8.03 -7.00 18.86
N ASN A 80 8.85 -7.41 17.90
CA ASN A 80 10.28 -7.64 18.10
C ASN A 80 11.06 -6.33 18.29
N ALA A 81 10.69 -5.26 17.58
CA ALA A 81 11.25 -3.93 17.83
C ALA A 81 10.90 -3.45 19.26
N LYS A 82 9.66 -3.70 19.71
CA LYS A 82 9.22 -3.41 21.08
C LYS A 82 9.98 -4.19 22.14
N SER A 83 10.28 -5.47 21.93
CA SER A 83 11.05 -6.26 22.89
C SER A 83 12.53 -5.84 22.95
N ASN A 84 13.08 -5.35 21.84
CA ASN A 84 14.45 -4.83 21.76
C ASN A 84 14.61 -3.42 22.37
N TYR A 85 13.50 -2.78 22.76
CA TYR A 85 13.43 -1.45 23.36
C TYR A 85 14.47 -1.23 24.47
N HIS A 86 14.47 -2.10 25.49
CA HIS A 86 15.37 -1.98 26.64
C HIS A 86 16.84 -1.99 26.25
N LYS A 87 17.21 -2.81 25.26
CA LYS A 87 18.59 -2.89 24.77
C LYS A 87 19.02 -1.58 24.09
N VAL A 88 18.14 -1.02 23.25
CA VAL A 88 18.41 0.24 22.54
C VAL A 88 18.49 1.42 23.51
N VAL A 89 17.62 1.45 24.52
CA VAL A 89 17.68 2.45 25.61
C VAL A 89 19.02 2.37 26.33
N HIS A 90 19.41 1.19 26.82
CA HIS A 90 20.67 1.03 27.54
C HIS A 90 21.86 1.48 26.71
N GLN A 91 21.92 1.08 25.43
CA GLN A 91 22.99 1.52 24.55
C GLN A 91 23.06 3.05 24.40
N VAL A 92 21.92 3.71 24.13
CA VAL A 92 21.90 5.17 23.91
C VAL A 92 22.21 5.93 25.20
N VAL A 93 21.72 5.44 26.35
CA VAL A 93 22.01 6.02 27.67
C VAL A 93 23.49 5.85 28.00
N ASP A 94 24.07 4.66 27.79
CA ASP A 94 25.50 4.42 28.05
C ASP A 94 26.40 5.29 27.16
N GLU A 95 26.07 5.41 25.86
CA GLU A 95 26.78 6.28 24.92
C GLU A 95 26.69 7.78 25.31
N TYR A 96 25.54 8.19 25.84
CA TYR A 96 25.32 9.55 26.32
C TYR A 96 26.10 9.83 27.61
N ASP A 97 25.97 8.94 28.59
CA ASP A 97 26.62 9.04 29.90
C ASP A 97 28.15 9.04 29.74
N GLN A 98 28.72 8.25 28.82
CA GLN A 98 30.17 8.31 28.53
C GLN A 98 30.62 9.67 28.00
N LYS A 99 29.82 10.30 27.13
CA LYS A 99 30.17 11.59 26.51
C LYS A 99 29.96 12.79 27.43
N HIS A 100 29.04 12.70 28.38
CA HIS A 100 28.61 13.83 29.21
C HIS A 100 28.84 13.59 30.71
N ARG A 101 29.62 12.57 31.09
CA ARG A 101 29.93 12.23 32.48
C ARG A 101 30.47 13.44 33.24
N GLY A 102 29.81 13.81 34.34
CA GLY A 102 30.22 14.93 35.20
C GLY A 102 29.85 16.32 34.68
N SER A 103 29.14 16.42 33.54
CA SER A 103 28.62 17.68 32.99
C SER A 103 27.18 17.98 33.42
N GLU A 104 26.41 16.95 33.83
CA GLU A 104 25.01 17.09 34.26
C GLU A 104 24.83 16.76 35.75
N LEU A 105 23.88 17.46 36.38
CA LEU A 105 23.50 17.22 37.77
C LEU A 105 22.72 15.90 37.90
N PRO A 106 22.93 15.11 38.97
CA PRO A 106 22.12 13.93 39.25
C PRO A 106 20.62 14.26 39.24
N GLY A 107 19.84 13.52 38.45
CA GLY A 107 18.39 13.70 38.30
C GLY A 107 17.95 14.58 37.11
N PHE A 108 18.86 15.33 36.48
CA PHE A 108 18.57 16.11 35.27
C PHE A 108 19.02 15.32 34.05
N SER A 109 18.08 14.68 33.35
CA SER A 109 18.34 13.96 32.10
C SER A 109 17.88 14.81 30.92
N ASN A 110 18.75 15.01 29.93
CA ASN A 110 18.38 15.78 28.74
C ASN A 110 17.31 15.06 27.92
N TYR A 111 16.18 15.73 27.67
CA TYR A 111 15.09 15.21 26.83
C TYR A 111 15.59 14.70 25.46
N ARG A 112 16.67 15.30 24.93
CA ARG A 112 17.30 14.88 23.68
C ARG A 112 17.77 13.43 23.67
N VAL A 113 18.11 12.85 24.83
CA VAL A 113 18.48 11.42 24.93
C VAL A 113 17.28 10.54 24.62
N PHE A 114 16.12 10.87 25.18
CA PHE A 114 14.87 10.15 24.94
C PHE A 114 14.38 10.32 23.51
N GLN A 115 14.44 11.55 23.00
CA GLN A 115 14.15 11.83 21.59
C GLN A 115 15.04 10.98 20.67
N HIS A 116 16.34 10.87 20.97
CA HIS A 116 17.26 10.08 20.16
C HIS A 116 16.96 8.56 20.22
N VAL A 117 16.58 8.03 21.39
CA VAL A 117 16.13 6.63 21.53
C VAL A 117 14.93 6.34 20.63
N VAL A 118 13.89 7.17 20.70
CA VAL A 118 12.66 6.97 19.92
C VAL A 118 12.96 7.09 18.43
N GLN A 119 13.73 8.10 18.00
CA GLN A 119 14.13 8.26 16.60
C GLN A 119 14.92 7.05 16.08
N LYS A 120 15.81 6.46 16.89
CA LYS A 120 16.58 5.27 16.50
C LYS A 120 15.67 4.06 16.30
N LEU A 121 14.71 3.82 17.19
CA LEU A 121 13.74 2.73 17.08
C LEU A 121 12.81 2.91 15.87
N VAL A 122 12.29 4.11 15.66
CA VAL A 122 11.41 4.44 14.53
C VAL A 122 12.17 4.29 13.19
N ALA A 123 13.43 4.69 13.12
CA ALA A 123 14.26 4.55 11.92
C ALA A 123 14.48 3.08 11.52
N GLU A 124 14.62 2.16 12.48
CA GLU A 124 14.78 0.72 12.23
C GLU A 124 13.53 0.10 11.56
N LEU A 125 12.34 0.66 11.81
CA LEU A 125 11.06 0.18 11.27
C LEU A 125 10.79 0.63 9.83
N LYS A 126 11.49 1.65 9.33
CA LYS A 126 11.29 2.18 7.97
C LYS A 126 11.60 1.14 6.89
N ARG A 127 12.69 0.39 7.05
CA ARG A 127 13.10 -0.62 6.06
C ARG A 127 12.11 -1.79 5.99
N PRO A 128 11.71 -2.44 7.10
CA PRO A 128 10.74 -3.52 7.03
C PRO A 128 9.37 -3.05 6.49
N ALA A 129 8.92 -1.82 6.78
CA ALA A 129 7.70 -1.26 6.19
C ALA A 129 7.76 -1.18 4.66
N MET A 130 8.89 -0.72 4.12
CA MET A 130 9.11 -0.66 2.66
C MET A 130 9.18 -2.05 2.02
N MET A 131 9.74 -3.03 2.74
CA MET A 131 9.75 -4.42 2.29
C MET A 131 8.34 -5.00 2.22
N THR A 132 7.51 -4.80 3.26
CA THR A 132 6.10 -5.22 3.27
C THR A 132 5.33 -4.63 2.09
N LEU A 133 5.51 -3.35 1.79
CA LEU A 133 4.89 -2.71 0.62
C LEU A 133 5.32 -3.40 -0.69
N GLN A 134 6.61 -3.69 -0.85
CA GLN A 134 7.11 -4.33 -2.05
C GLN A 134 6.54 -5.75 -2.20
N THR A 135 6.46 -6.52 -1.12
CA THR A 135 5.85 -7.85 -1.13
C THR A 135 4.37 -7.81 -1.50
N ILE A 136 3.59 -6.91 -0.89
CA ILE A 136 2.16 -6.75 -1.22
C ILE A 136 1.98 -6.34 -2.69
N ARG A 137 2.80 -5.42 -3.19
CA ARG A 137 2.80 -5.02 -4.60
C ARG A 137 2.98 -6.22 -5.53
N ASP A 138 3.98 -7.06 -5.25
CA ASP A 138 4.30 -8.24 -6.07
C ASP A 138 3.18 -9.29 -6.02
N MET A 139 2.54 -9.46 -4.86
CA MET A 139 1.35 -10.32 -4.71
C MET A 139 0.18 -9.85 -5.59
N VAL A 140 -0.15 -8.56 -5.53
CA VAL A 140 -1.23 -7.96 -6.34
C VAL A 140 -0.90 -8.07 -7.83
N GLN A 141 0.36 -7.82 -8.22
CA GLN A 141 0.81 -7.89 -9.62
C GLN A 141 0.60 -9.29 -10.17
N LYS A 142 1.01 -10.31 -9.40
CA LYS A 142 0.88 -11.71 -9.79
C LYS A 142 -0.57 -12.11 -10.05
N GLN A 143 -1.53 -11.67 -9.22
CA GLN A 143 -2.95 -11.98 -9.40
C GLN A 143 -3.52 -11.30 -10.65
N PHE A 144 -3.20 -10.00 -10.87
CA PHE A 144 -3.66 -9.27 -12.05
C PHE A 144 -3.02 -9.79 -13.35
N ASP A 145 -1.75 -10.16 -13.33
CA ASP A 145 -1.07 -10.80 -14.46
C ASP A 145 -1.72 -12.15 -14.82
N HIS A 146 -2.14 -12.92 -13.81
CA HIS A 146 -2.86 -14.16 -14.02
C HIS A 146 -4.23 -13.92 -14.65
N LEU A 147 -5.03 -12.99 -14.11
CA LEU A 147 -6.32 -12.61 -14.70
C LEU A 147 -6.17 -12.13 -16.15
N SER A 148 -5.16 -11.30 -16.42
CA SER A 148 -4.86 -10.82 -17.78
C SER A 148 -4.52 -11.99 -18.72
N LYS A 149 -3.73 -12.96 -18.26
CA LYS A 149 -3.40 -14.17 -19.03
C LYS A 149 -4.61 -15.03 -19.36
N GLU A 150 -5.48 -15.28 -18.39
CA GLU A 150 -6.65 -16.12 -18.58
C GLU A 150 -7.68 -15.45 -19.51
N ASN A 151 -7.98 -14.17 -19.26
CA ASN A 151 -8.98 -13.44 -20.05
C ASN A 151 -8.53 -13.16 -21.48
N PHE A 152 -7.23 -12.94 -21.70
CA PHE A 152 -6.68 -12.59 -23.01
C PHE A 152 -5.83 -13.69 -23.66
N LYS A 153 -6.03 -14.96 -23.24
CA LYS A 153 -5.31 -16.12 -23.78
C LYS A 153 -5.26 -16.19 -25.31
N ASN A 154 -6.36 -15.81 -25.96
CA ASN A 154 -6.49 -15.84 -27.43
C ASN A 154 -6.07 -14.52 -28.10
N TYR A 155 -5.68 -13.51 -27.33
CA TYR A 155 -5.43 -12.14 -27.77
C TYR A 155 -4.07 -11.63 -27.26
N PRO A 156 -2.95 -12.09 -27.83
CA PRO A 156 -1.61 -11.79 -27.31
C PRO A 156 -1.28 -10.28 -27.28
N TYR A 157 -1.77 -9.52 -28.26
CA TYR A 157 -1.62 -8.06 -28.28
C TYR A 157 -2.39 -7.39 -27.13
N LEU A 158 -3.63 -7.82 -26.87
CA LEU A 158 -4.45 -7.26 -25.80
C LEU A 158 -3.87 -7.62 -24.42
N GLN A 159 -3.34 -8.83 -24.28
CA GLN A 159 -2.61 -9.28 -23.11
C GLN A 159 -1.37 -8.40 -22.84
N GLN A 160 -0.57 -8.11 -23.87
CA GLN A 160 0.62 -7.26 -23.72
C GLN A 160 0.24 -5.84 -23.29
N VAL A 161 -0.81 -5.26 -23.90
CA VAL A 161 -1.31 -3.92 -23.53
C VAL A 161 -1.85 -3.91 -22.11
N SER A 162 -2.65 -4.92 -21.74
CA SER A 162 -3.19 -5.09 -20.39
C SER A 162 -2.07 -5.17 -19.35
N LYS A 163 -1.05 -6.01 -19.58
CA LYS A 163 0.11 -6.14 -18.70
C LYS A 163 0.83 -4.79 -18.49
N LYS A 164 1.11 -4.06 -19.58
CA LYS A 164 1.75 -2.74 -19.49
C LYS A 164 0.91 -1.73 -18.69
N ASN A 165 -0.41 -1.76 -18.88
CA ASN A 165 -1.31 -0.89 -18.14
C ASN A 165 -1.33 -1.24 -16.65
N ILE A 166 -1.37 -2.54 -16.31
CA ILE A 166 -1.27 -3.02 -14.92
C ILE A 166 0.03 -2.54 -14.29
N GLU A 167 1.17 -2.73 -14.95
CA GLU A 167 2.49 -2.29 -14.46
C GLU A 167 2.54 -0.77 -14.22
N THR A 168 1.99 0.01 -15.15
CA THR A 168 1.95 1.48 -15.04
C THR A 168 1.11 1.94 -13.84
N VAL A 169 -0.10 1.38 -13.68
CA VAL A 169 -0.98 1.72 -12.55
C VAL A 169 -0.36 1.27 -11.23
N GLN A 170 0.23 0.07 -11.19
CA GLN A 170 0.95 -0.42 -10.03
C GLN A 170 2.10 0.48 -9.60
N GLU A 171 2.90 0.95 -10.54
CA GLU A 171 4.01 1.86 -10.26
C GLU A 171 3.51 3.19 -9.68
N GLN A 172 2.49 3.78 -10.29
CA GLN A 172 1.86 5.01 -9.80
C GLN A 172 1.35 4.86 -8.36
N GLN A 173 0.59 3.80 -8.10
CA GLN A 173 0.05 3.53 -6.76
C GLN A 173 1.16 3.24 -5.74
N SER A 174 2.17 2.46 -6.14
CA SER A 174 3.31 2.16 -5.27
C SER A 174 4.05 3.43 -4.85
N ASN A 175 4.23 4.39 -5.77
CA ASN A 175 4.88 5.67 -5.46
C ASN A 175 4.07 6.52 -4.47
N ILE A 176 2.74 6.55 -4.61
CA ILE A 176 1.85 7.25 -3.66
C ILE A 176 1.97 6.62 -2.27
N VAL A 177 1.92 5.29 -2.17
CA VAL A 177 2.01 4.59 -0.88
C VAL A 177 3.39 4.75 -0.25
N LYS A 178 4.47 4.68 -1.04
CA LYS A 178 5.84 4.95 -0.56
C LYS A 178 5.94 6.35 0.06
N ALA A 179 5.41 7.37 -0.61
CA ALA A 179 5.42 8.73 -0.12
C ALA A 179 4.68 8.84 1.23
N ARG A 180 3.49 8.25 1.34
CA ARG A 180 2.73 8.22 2.61
C ARG A 180 3.45 7.49 3.74
N ILE A 181 4.10 6.37 3.45
CA ILE A 181 4.90 5.66 4.46
C ILE A 181 6.05 6.54 4.93
N VAL A 182 6.77 7.19 4.01
CA VAL A 182 7.87 8.10 4.38
C VAL A 182 7.35 9.25 5.25
N GLU A 183 6.26 9.90 4.83
CA GLU A 183 5.61 10.97 5.56
C GLU A 183 5.20 10.53 6.96
N GLN A 184 4.60 9.34 7.11
CA GLN A 184 4.26 8.78 8.42
C GLN A 184 5.51 8.67 9.30
N PHE A 185 6.60 8.09 8.80
CA PHE A 185 7.84 7.99 9.56
C PHE A 185 8.43 9.36 9.91
N GLU A 186 8.34 10.35 9.03
CA GLU A 186 8.79 11.71 9.30
C GLU A 186 7.99 12.37 10.43
N MET A 187 6.67 12.15 10.48
CA MET A 187 5.81 12.59 11.59
C MET A 187 6.18 11.89 12.90
N GLU A 188 6.37 10.57 12.89
CA GLU A 188 6.74 9.80 14.10
C GLU A 188 8.13 10.19 14.65
N MET A 189 9.05 10.66 13.79
CA MET A 189 10.36 11.15 14.21
C MET A 189 10.34 12.51 14.93
N GLN A 190 9.23 13.25 14.86
CA GLN A 190 9.11 14.55 15.54
C GLN A 190 8.92 14.41 17.07
N VAL A 191 8.82 13.18 17.59
CA VAL A 191 8.73 12.79 19.02
C VAL A 191 8.09 13.91 19.85
N TYR A 192 6.78 14.06 19.70
CA TYR A 192 5.99 15.00 20.48
C TYR A 192 5.12 14.22 21.45
N THR A 193 5.03 14.68 22.70
CA THR A 193 4.05 14.16 23.64
C THR A 193 3.25 15.33 24.18
N GLN A 194 1.93 15.24 24.15
CA GLN A 194 1.08 16.17 24.88
C GLN A 194 1.20 15.85 26.37
N ASP A 195 1.51 16.85 27.19
CA ASP A 195 1.71 16.72 28.63
C ASP A 195 0.55 15.98 29.32
N GLU A 196 -0.68 16.15 28.84
CA GLU A 196 -1.88 15.48 29.35
C GLU A 196 -1.85 13.95 29.20
N ILE A 197 -1.35 13.46 28.06
CA ILE A 197 -1.23 12.03 27.76
C ILE A 197 -0.08 11.41 28.58
N PHE A 198 1.03 12.13 28.68
CA PHE A 198 2.16 11.73 29.51
C PHE A 198 1.77 11.60 30.98
N ASN A 199 1.06 12.59 31.52
CA ASN A 199 0.65 12.62 32.92
C ASN A 199 -0.37 11.53 33.26
N LYS A 200 -1.27 11.19 32.34
CA LYS A 200 -2.27 10.14 32.54
C LYS A 200 -1.63 8.75 32.64
N ILE A 201 -0.68 8.46 31.76
CA ILE A 201 0.03 7.17 31.75
C ILE A 201 1.00 7.06 32.93
N PHE A 202 1.64 8.17 33.33
CA PHE A 202 2.47 8.23 34.54
C PHE A 202 1.66 7.91 35.82
N GLN A 203 0.38 8.32 35.86
CA GLN A 203 -0.52 8.01 36.98
C GLN A 203 -1.01 6.57 36.97
N GLU A 204 -1.31 6.02 35.79
CA GLU A 204 -1.79 4.63 35.63
C GLU A 204 -0.68 3.58 35.92
N GLU A 205 0.59 3.89 35.67
CA GLU A 205 1.74 3.04 36.08
C GLU A 205 2.27 3.36 37.50
N GLY A 206 1.71 4.38 38.15
CA GLY A 206 2.20 4.97 39.40
C GLY A 206 1.65 4.36 40.70
N GLU A 207 0.86 3.29 40.67
CA GLU A 207 0.35 2.65 41.91
C GLU A 207 1.33 1.69 42.61
N ILE A 208 2.61 1.66 42.20
CA ILE A 208 3.66 0.96 42.96
C ILE A 208 4.72 1.96 43.42
N ALA A 209 4.44 2.62 44.55
CA ALA A 209 5.35 2.86 45.67
C ALA A 209 4.90 4.08 46.48
N GLU A 210 4.05 3.84 47.49
CA GLU A 210 4.10 4.66 48.71
C GLU A 210 5.46 4.41 49.37
N GLY A 211 6.42 5.26 49.05
CA GLY A 211 7.77 5.17 49.59
C GLY A 211 8.55 6.40 49.15
N LYS A 212 8.92 7.23 50.12
CA LYS A 212 9.80 8.39 49.93
C LYS A 212 11.16 7.92 49.43
N ASP A 213 11.34 7.84 48.13
CA ASP A 213 12.66 7.77 47.51
C ASP A 213 12.70 8.72 46.32
N HIS A 214 13.61 9.69 46.40
CA HIS A 214 13.68 10.85 45.51
C HIS A 214 14.48 10.57 44.22
N ASP A 215 14.69 9.30 43.84
CA ASP A 215 15.34 8.98 42.58
C ASP A 215 14.32 8.77 41.46
N THR A 216 13.95 9.88 40.83
CA THR A 216 13.04 9.92 39.67
C THR A 216 13.58 9.06 38.52
N ARG A 217 14.90 8.78 38.47
CA ARG A 217 15.60 8.01 37.42
C ARG A 217 15.16 6.54 37.37
N SER A 218 14.78 5.96 38.51
CA SER A 218 14.31 4.57 38.59
C SER A 218 12.97 4.32 37.89
N LYS A 219 12.14 5.38 37.72
CA LYS A 219 10.80 5.30 37.12
C LYS A 219 10.77 5.58 35.61
N TYR A 220 11.84 6.18 35.06
CA TYR A 220 11.95 6.50 33.63
C TYR A 220 11.79 5.30 32.68
N PRO A 221 12.37 4.10 32.96
CA PRO A 221 12.26 2.97 32.05
C PRO A 221 10.82 2.47 31.86
N GLY A 222 9.96 2.61 32.89
CA GLY A 222 8.54 2.27 32.81
C GLY A 222 7.80 3.24 31.90
N LEU A 223 7.93 4.53 32.19
CA LEU A 223 7.26 5.62 31.47
C LEU A 223 7.52 5.66 29.95
N LEU A 224 8.74 5.30 29.58
CA LEU A 224 9.18 5.23 28.20
C LEU A 224 8.68 3.98 27.46
N LYS A 225 8.52 2.88 28.19
CA LYS A 225 7.87 1.67 27.68
C LYS A 225 6.40 1.97 27.37
N SER A 226 5.70 2.68 28.24
CA SER A 226 4.30 3.08 28.05
C SER A 226 4.11 4.01 26.85
N TYR A 227 4.99 5.01 26.67
CA TYR A 227 4.95 5.90 25.52
C TYR A 227 5.12 5.13 24.19
N TYR A 228 6.09 4.22 24.15
CA TYR A 228 6.31 3.34 23.00
C TYR A 228 5.13 2.39 22.75
N GLU A 229 4.46 1.92 23.81
CA GLU A 229 3.24 1.12 23.73
C GLU A 229 2.05 1.85 23.12
N VAL A 230 1.86 3.12 23.48
CA VAL A 230 0.82 3.96 22.89
C VAL A 230 1.11 4.23 21.41
N GLN A 231 2.35 4.57 21.06
CA GLN A 231 2.73 4.85 19.67
C GLN A 231 2.59 3.63 18.74
N CYS A 232 2.88 2.43 19.26
CA CYS A 232 2.59 1.16 18.57
C CYS A 232 1.09 0.84 18.48
N SER A 233 0.29 1.26 19.47
CA SER A 233 -1.16 0.99 19.51
C SER A 233 -1.97 1.96 18.65
N THR A 234 -1.62 3.24 18.59
CA THR A 234 -2.24 4.22 17.69
C THR A 234 -1.99 3.90 16.22
N SER A 235 -0.85 3.30 15.89
CA SER A 235 -0.56 2.71 14.57
C SER A 235 -1.48 1.55 14.20
N THR A 236 -2.24 0.99 15.15
CA THR A 236 -3.19 -0.11 14.94
C THR A 236 -4.65 0.38 14.84
N VAL A 237 -4.97 1.60 15.27
CA VAL A 237 -6.36 2.11 15.38
C VAL A 237 -6.76 3.08 14.25
N GLN A 238 -5.88 3.33 13.27
CA GLN A 238 -6.27 4.06 12.05
C GLN A 238 -6.72 3.18 10.87
N TYR A 239 -6.83 1.86 11.08
CA TYR A 239 -7.34 0.93 10.06
C TYR A 239 -8.22 -0.17 10.67
N VAL A 240 -9.37 0.25 11.22
CA VAL A 240 -10.63 -0.51 11.16
C VAL A 240 -11.65 0.39 10.46
#